data_AF-A0A3M5VHK1-F1
#
_entry.id   AF-A0A3M5VHK1-F1
#
_cell.length_a   1.000
_cell.length_b   1.000
_cell.length_c   1.000
_cell.angle_alpha   90.00
_cell.angle_beta   90.00
_cell.angle_gamma   90.00
#
_symmetry.space_group_name_H-M   'P 1'
#
loop_
_entity.id
_entity.type
_entity.pdbx_description
1 polymer ?
#
loop_
_entity_poly.entity_id
_entity_poly.type
_entity_poly.pdbx_seq_one_letter_code
_entity_poly.pdbx_strand_id
1 'polypeptide(L)'
;KPNIDTMSVVDKPKPNVDTLPVVDKPKLNVDTLPVVDKPKQPRDTRTDDTTYGFNSNTGKAETTLTSAADKPDFNVWDERGNDTFDFSGFKQDQIINLRGGSFSSVGGMKENVRIGEKTVIENAVGGHGNDRIIGNSADNVLTGGAGGDTLVGGGGWNTFKFNAFSDSTRANADLLLDFNTGQDKIDLSQMVLDGKVALNFVENYTGAAGDTIIKFNPQTGRYLLAVDLDGDGKTDFLIKSTRMISPEDVIGLNIKEGSYL
;
A
#
# COMPACT_ATOMS: atom_id res chain seq x y z
N LYS A 1 -5.15 -74.06 57.98
CA LYS A 1 -5.84 -75.00 57.05
C LYS A 1 -5.08 -74.96 55.72
N PRO A 2 -4.91 -76.13 55.08
CA PRO A 2 -3.60 -76.71 54.69
C PRO A 2 -3.43 -76.62 53.14
N ASN A 3 -2.26 -76.60 52.48
CA ASN A 3 -1.15 -77.58 52.37
C ASN A 3 -0.80 -77.76 50.87
N ILE A 4 0.31 -78.45 50.60
CA ILE A 4 0.68 -79.19 49.36
C ILE A 4 1.45 -78.31 48.36
N ASP A 5 2.79 -78.40 48.33
CA ASP A 5 3.63 -79.31 47.50
C ASP A 5 3.67 -78.79 46.04
N THR A 6 4.73 -78.85 45.23
CA THR A 6 5.87 -79.77 45.14
C THR A 6 6.86 -79.22 44.09
N MET A 7 8.14 -79.57 44.25
CA MET A 7 9.14 -79.99 43.23
C MET A 7 9.35 -79.11 41.98
N SER A 8 10.49 -78.40 41.84
CA SER A 8 11.83 -78.86 41.41
C SER A 8 11.88 -79.69 40.12
N VAL A 9 12.70 -79.27 39.15
CA VAL A 9 13.67 -80.09 38.36
C VAL A 9 14.32 -79.20 37.26
N VAL A 10 15.63 -78.88 37.40
CA VAL A 10 16.77 -79.28 36.54
C VAL A 10 16.87 -78.43 35.25
N ASP A 11 17.96 -77.69 34.98
CA ASP A 11 19.20 -78.29 34.46
C ASP A 11 20.52 -77.57 34.79
N LYS A 12 21.59 -78.34 34.59
CA LYS A 12 22.96 -78.29 35.13
C LYS A 12 23.97 -77.44 34.29
N PRO A 13 25.25 -77.30 34.74
CA PRO A 13 26.02 -76.06 34.66
C PRO A 13 27.25 -76.06 33.71
N LYS A 14 27.88 -74.86 33.61
CA LYS A 14 29.32 -74.50 33.37
C LYS A 14 29.62 -73.84 32.01
N PRO A 15 30.74 -73.08 31.84
CA PRO A 15 31.72 -72.57 32.82
C PRO A 15 32.00 -71.05 32.70
N ASN A 16 32.66 -70.55 33.74
CA ASN A 16 33.33 -69.25 33.93
C ASN A 16 34.33 -68.92 32.79
N VAL A 17 34.62 -67.62 32.57
CA VAL A 17 35.97 -67.02 32.43
C VAL A 17 35.86 -65.55 31.94
N ASP A 18 36.41 -64.68 32.79
CA ASP A 18 37.04 -63.36 32.54
C ASP A 18 36.24 -62.13 32.07
N THR A 19 36.39 -61.11 32.92
CA THR A 19 35.96 -59.72 32.88
C THR A 19 36.62 -58.89 31.78
N LEU A 20 35.84 -58.11 31.03
CA LEU A 20 36.27 -56.90 30.29
C LEU A 20 35.11 -55.86 30.25
N PRO A 21 35.38 -54.55 30.02
CA PRO A 21 34.77 -53.43 30.76
C PRO A 21 33.43 -52.91 30.21
N VAL A 22 32.75 -52.10 31.02
CA VAL A 22 31.54 -51.33 30.69
C VAL A 22 31.80 -50.45 29.47
N VAL A 23 31.06 -50.70 28.38
CA VAL A 23 30.94 -49.76 27.26
C VAL A 23 29.80 -48.81 27.60
N ASP A 24 30.12 -47.55 27.87
CA ASP A 24 29.12 -46.48 27.90
C ASP A 24 28.41 -46.44 26.55
N LYS A 25 27.11 -46.74 26.55
CA LYS A 25 26.27 -46.50 25.37
C LYS A 25 26.16 -44.98 25.18
N PRO A 26 26.41 -44.45 23.97
CA PRO A 26 26.21 -43.03 23.72
C PRO A 26 24.77 -42.64 24.06
N LYS A 27 24.59 -41.60 24.87
CA LYS A 27 23.30 -40.89 24.98
C LYS A 27 22.96 -40.38 23.58
N LEU A 28 21.77 -40.73 23.08
CA LEU A 28 21.27 -40.25 21.80
C LEU A 28 21.14 -38.73 21.87
N ASN A 29 21.96 -38.03 21.09
CA ASN A 29 21.90 -36.59 20.94
C ASN A 29 20.67 -36.26 20.08
N VAL A 30 19.74 -35.46 20.58
CA VAL A 30 18.47 -35.13 19.88
C VAL A 30 18.65 -34.04 18.80
N ASP A 31 19.90 -33.64 18.51
CA ASP A 31 20.24 -32.53 17.62
C ASP A 31 20.42 -32.90 16.13
N THR A 32 19.93 -34.05 15.66
CA THR A 32 20.02 -34.41 14.23
C THR A 32 18.73 -34.89 13.58
N LEU A 33 17.57 -34.49 14.12
CA LEU A 33 16.35 -34.57 13.32
C LEU A 33 16.45 -33.55 12.18
N PRO A 34 16.30 -33.96 10.90
CA PRO A 34 16.24 -33.00 9.82
C PRO A 34 15.04 -32.10 10.05
N VAL A 35 15.28 -30.81 10.26
CA VAL A 35 14.26 -29.79 10.13
C VAL A 35 13.73 -29.94 8.70
N VAL A 36 12.52 -30.48 8.57
CA VAL A 36 11.78 -30.35 7.32
C VAL A 36 11.50 -28.86 7.20
N ASP A 37 12.33 -28.18 6.42
CA ASP A 37 12.05 -26.82 5.99
C ASP A 37 10.61 -26.84 5.46
N LYS A 38 9.72 -26.08 6.11
CA LYS A 38 8.46 -25.69 5.48
C LYS A 38 8.85 -25.16 4.10
N PRO A 39 8.16 -25.54 3.00
CA PRO A 39 8.47 -24.97 1.70
C PRO A 39 8.54 -23.46 1.87
N LYS A 40 9.71 -22.86 1.62
CA LYS A 40 9.77 -21.41 1.42
C LYS A 40 8.70 -21.16 0.37
N GLN A 41 7.67 -20.38 0.71
CA GLN A 41 6.79 -19.87 -0.32
C GLN A 41 7.70 -19.28 -1.40
N PRO A 42 7.49 -19.63 -2.68
CA PRO A 42 8.41 -19.26 -3.74
C PRO A 42 8.60 -17.75 -3.64
N ARG A 43 9.83 -17.33 -3.30
CA ARG A 43 10.20 -15.92 -3.32
C ARG A 43 10.09 -15.52 -4.77
N ASP A 44 9.15 -14.64 -5.05
CA ASP A 44 9.00 -14.05 -6.37
C ASP A 44 10.31 -13.32 -6.68
N THR A 45 11.07 -13.78 -7.66
CA THR A 45 12.38 -13.21 -8.03
C THR A 45 12.22 -11.99 -8.92
N ARG A 46 11.13 -11.21 -8.76
CA ARG A 46 10.88 -10.05 -9.60
C ARG A 46 11.88 -8.95 -9.26
N THR A 47 12.57 -8.51 -10.30
CA THR A 47 13.40 -7.30 -10.33
C THR A 47 12.70 -6.17 -11.07
N ASP A 48 11.42 -6.36 -11.39
CA ASP A 48 10.66 -5.56 -12.33
C ASP A 48 9.48 -4.96 -11.56
N ASP A 49 9.17 -3.70 -11.85
CA ASP A 49 8.02 -2.97 -11.31
C ASP A 49 6.75 -3.83 -11.41
N THR A 50 6.15 -4.17 -10.27
CA THR A 50 5.02 -5.10 -10.20
C THR A 50 3.72 -4.38 -9.86
N THR A 51 2.71 -4.58 -10.69
CA THR A 51 1.34 -4.12 -10.43
C THR A 51 0.49 -5.28 -9.89
N TYR A 52 -0.08 -5.09 -8.71
CA TYR A 52 -1.00 -6.01 -8.04
C TYR A 52 -2.43 -5.45 -8.11
N GLY A 53 -3.42 -6.30 -8.35
CA GLY A 53 -4.82 -5.87 -8.47
C GLY A 53 -5.28 -5.77 -9.93
N PHE A 54 -5.98 -4.68 -10.27
CA PHE A 54 -6.30 -4.39 -11.67
C PHE A 54 -5.02 -4.13 -12.46
N ASN A 55 -5.07 -4.33 -13.78
CA ASN A 55 -3.92 -4.14 -14.67
C ASN A 55 -2.66 -4.93 -14.25
N SER A 56 -2.84 -6.04 -13.52
CA SER A 56 -1.72 -6.77 -12.92
C SER A 56 -0.79 -7.37 -13.97
N ASN A 57 0.51 -7.25 -13.73
CA ASN A 57 1.57 -7.91 -14.48
C ASN A 57 2.19 -9.10 -13.72
N THR A 58 1.58 -9.52 -12.61
CA THR A 58 2.06 -10.64 -11.78
C THR A 58 1.96 -11.99 -12.47
N GLY A 59 1.16 -12.12 -13.54
CA GLY A 59 0.89 -13.43 -14.17
C GLY A 59 0.27 -14.47 -13.22
N LYS A 60 -0.20 -14.04 -12.05
CA LYS A 60 -0.78 -14.89 -10.99
C LYS A 60 -2.25 -14.51 -10.83
N ALA A 61 -3.13 -15.49 -10.91
CA ALA A 61 -4.57 -15.27 -10.81
C ALA A 61 -4.97 -14.74 -9.43
N GLU A 62 -4.23 -15.13 -8.38
CA GLU A 62 -4.48 -14.76 -6.99
C GLU A 62 -4.30 -13.25 -6.73
N THR A 63 -3.47 -12.59 -7.54
CA THR A 63 -3.12 -11.17 -7.41
C THR A 63 -3.64 -10.32 -8.58
N THR A 64 -4.46 -10.91 -9.45
CA THR A 64 -5.06 -10.23 -10.62
C THR A 64 -6.54 -9.99 -10.40
N LEU A 65 -6.98 -8.75 -10.59
CA LEU A 65 -8.38 -8.34 -10.58
C LEU A 65 -8.80 -7.94 -11.99
N THR A 66 -9.99 -8.39 -12.39
CA THR A 66 -10.55 -8.20 -13.73
C THR A 66 -11.95 -7.58 -13.69
N SER A 67 -12.58 -7.53 -12.51
CA SER A 67 -13.93 -7.01 -12.33
C SER A 67 -14.13 -6.36 -10.96
N ALA A 68 -15.02 -5.35 -10.90
CA ALA A 68 -15.47 -4.71 -9.66
C ALA A 68 -16.19 -5.67 -8.69
N ALA A 69 -16.56 -6.86 -9.16
CA ALA A 69 -17.19 -7.91 -8.35
C ALA A 69 -16.17 -8.89 -7.73
N ASP A 70 -14.90 -8.80 -8.11
CA ASP A 70 -13.85 -9.67 -7.58
C ASP A 70 -13.68 -9.44 -6.08
N LYS A 71 -13.29 -10.52 -5.38
CA LYS A 71 -13.14 -10.54 -3.92
C LYS A 71 -11.68 -10.82 -3.58
N PRO A 72 -10.79 -9.81 -3.63
CA PRO A 72 -9.37 -10.01 -3.39
C PRO A 72 -9.14 -10.59 -2.01
N ASP A 73 -8.28 -11.59 -1.90
CA ASP A 73 -7.75 -12.07 -0.63
C ASP A 73 -6.35 -12.63 -0.84
N PHE A 74 -5.33 -11.79 -0.68
CA PHE A 74 -3.96 -12.17 -1.02
C PHE A 74 -2.92 -11.52 -0.10
N ASN A 75 -1.74 -12.13 -0.10
CA ASN A 75 -0.56 -11.65 0.58
C ASN A 75 0.50 -11.30 -0.46
N VAL A 76 1.14 -10.15 -0.31
CA VAL A 76 2.17 -9.67 -1.20
C VAL A 76 3.53 -9.81 -0.52
N TRP A 77 4.44 -10.50 -1.19
CA TRP A 77 5.86 -10.52 -0.89
C TRP A 77 6.60 -10.09 -2.13
N ASP A 78 7.03 -8.83 -2.11
CA ASP A 78 7.95 -8.26 -3.07
C ASP A 78 9.25 -7.84 -2.37
N GLU A 79 10.36 -7.94 -3.07
CA GLU A 79 11.70 -7.59 -2.57
C GLU A 79 12.33 -6.42 -3.34
N ARG A 80 11.86 -6.08 -4.55
CA ARG A 80 12.48 -5.07 -5.43
C ARG A 80 11.52 -4.58 -6.52
N GLY A 81 11.68 -3.31 -6.91
CA GLY A 81 10.94 -2.71 -8.01
C GLY A 81 10.33 -1.40 -7.55
N ASN A 82 9.57 -0.76 -8.42
CA ASN A 82 8.62 0.29 -8.08
C ASN A 82 7.21 -0.26 -8.24
N ASP A 83 6.64 -0.76 -7.15
CA ASP A 83 5.45 -1.60 -7.17
C ASP A 83 4.18 -0.80 -6.95
N THR A 84 3.07 -1.31 -7.47
CA THR A 84 1.77 -0.62 -7.46
C THR A 84 0.67 -1.52 -6.95
N PHE A 85 -0.12 -1.01 -6.01
CA PHE A 85 -1.47 -1.50 -5.74
C PHE A 85 -2.45 -0.74 -6.62
N ASP A 86 -3.02 -1.40 -7.61
CA ASP A 86 -4.04 -0.84 -8.49
C ASP A 86 -5.40 -1.44 -8.13
N PHE A 87 -6.23 -0.63 -7.46
CA PHE A 87 -7.59 -0.98 -7.05
C PHE A 87 -8.65 -0.12 -7.76
N SER A 88 -8.29 0.43 -8.92
CA SER A 88 -9.08 1.38 -9.73
C SER A 88 -10.48 0.91 -10.14
N GLY A 89 -10.66 -0.40 -10.34
CA GLY A 89 -11.95 -0.93 -10.78
C GLY A 89 -13.03 -0.98 -9.68
N PHE A 90 -12.70 -0.73 -8.41
CA PHE A 90 -13.67 -0.79 -7.32
C PHE A 90 -14.47 0.51 -7.15
N LYS A 91 -15.64 0.38 -6.52
CA LYS A 91 -16.58 1.49 -6.22
C LYS A 91 -16.86 1.67 -4.73
N GLN A 92 -16.48 0.68 -3.94
CA GLN A 92 -16.60 0.68 -2.49
C GLN A 92 -15.47 1.54 -1.92
N ASP A 93 -15.73 2.23 -0.82
CA ASP A 93 -14.69 2.90 -0.04
C ASP A 93 -13.62 1.88 0.41
N GLN A 94 -12.35 2.26 0.24
CA GLN A 94 -11.20 1.40 0.50
C GLN A 94 -10.30 2.01 1.58
N ILE A 95 -9.58 1.14 2.28
CA ILE A 95 -8.43 1.54 3.12
C ILE A 95 -7.21 0.85 2.56
N ILE A 96 -6.33 1.62 1.93
CA ILE A 96 -5.10 1.13 1.29
C ILE A 96 -3.92 1.60 2.15
N ASN A 97 -3.16 0.66 2.68
CA ASN A 97 -1.99 0.94 3.51
C ASN A 97 -0.76 0.27 2.90
N LEU A 98 0.22 1.08 2.50
CA LEU A 98 1.42 0.63 1.80
C LEU A 98 2.56 0.24 2.74
N ARG A 99 2.34 0.27 4.06
CA ARG A 99 3.39 -0.06 5.04
C ARG A 99 3.62 -1.58 5.09
N GLY A 100 4.90 -1.99 5.14
CA GLY A 100 5.27 -3.39 5.36
C GLY A 100 4.60 -3.96 6.62
N GLY A 101 4.08 -5.17 6.53
CA GLY A 101 3.37 -5.86 7.62
C GLY A 101 1.93 -5.37 7.87
N SER A 102 1.43 -4.43 7.06
CA SER A 102 0.09 -3.87 7.24
C SER A 102 -1.00 -4.63 6.45
N PHE A 103 -2.24 -4.27 6.76
CA PHE A 103 -3.45 -4.81 6.16
C PHE A 103 -4.21 -3.67 5.47
N SER A 104 -4.83 -4.00 4.34
CA SER A 104 -5.71 -3.14 3.56
C SER A 104 -7.11 -3.76 3.44
N SER A 105 -8.12 -2.90 3.36
CA SER A 105 -9.54 -3.26 3.17
C SER A 105 -9.94 -2.83 1.76
N VAL A 106 -10.10 -3.80 0.85
CA VAL A 106 -10.17 -3.58 -0.60
C VAL A 106 -11.40 -4.27 -1.17
N GLY A 107 -12.09 -3.65 -2.12
CA GLY A 107 -13.26 -4.25 -2.78
C GLY A 107 -14.47 -4.50 -1.87
N GLY A 108 -14.66 -3.68 -0.83
CA GLY A 108 -15.73 -3.83 0.15
C GLY A 108 -15.51 -4.93 1.20
N MET A 109 -14.32 -5.52 1.21
CA MET A 109 -13.88 -6.50 2.21
C MET A 109 -13.04 -5.83 3.30
N LYS A 110 -12.64 -6.59 4.33
CA LYS A 110 -11.85 -6.08 5.47
C LYS A 110 -10.55 -6.86 5.62
N GLU A 111 -9.44 -6.14 5.73
CA GLU A 111 -8.10 -6.69 6.04
C GLU A 111 -7.69 -7.87 5.13
N ASN A 112 -8.16 -7.84 3.87
CA ASN A 112 -8.08 -8.92 2.91
C ASN A 112 -6.84 -8.84 2.00
N VAL A 113 -6.20 -7.68 1.92
CA VAL A 113 -4.92 -7.52 1.20
C VAL A 113 -3.82 -7.20 2.22
N ARG A 114 -2.72 -7.93 2.16
CA ARG A 114 -1.66 -7.92 3.18
C ARG A 114 -0.29 -7.78 2.56
N ILE A 115 0.59 -7.04 3.22
CA ILE A 115 1.98 -6.83 2.78
C ILE A 115 2.93 -7.54 3.75
N GLY A 116 3.90 -8.29 3.23
CA GLY A 116 4.96 -8.87 4.04
C GLY A 116 5.78 -7.82 4.80
N GLU A 117 6.31 -8.13 5.98
CA GLU A 117 6.99 -7.15 6.86
C GLU A 117 8.13 -6.36 6.20
N LYS A 118 8.82 -6.98 5.24
CA LYS A 118 9.98 -6.39 4.54
C LYS A 118 9.66 -5.91 3.13
N THR A 119 8.42 -6.06 2.70
CA THR A 119 7.98 -5.62 1.38
C THR A 119 7.66 -4.13 1.44
N VAL A 120 8.10 -3.42 0.40
CA VAL A 120 7.78 -2.02 0.16
C VAL A 120 6.89 -2.01 -1.07
N ILE A 121 5.79 -1.26 -1.01
CA ILE A 121 4.96 -0.95 -2.17
C ILE A 121 4.97 0.57 -2.29
N GLU A 122 5.40 1.08 -3.44
CA GLU A 122 5.64 2.50 -3.62
C GLU A 122 4.36 3.23 -4.03
N ASN A 123 3.46 2.59 -4.78
CA ASN A 123 2.36 3.28 -5.44
C ASN A 123 1.00 2.69 -5.11
N ALA A 124 -0.02 3.55 -5.10
CA ALA A 124 -1.41 3.16 -4.95
C ALA A 124 -2.32 3.92 -5.89
N VAL A 125 -3.27 3.20 -6.48
CA VAL A 125 -4.43 3.74 -7.19
C VAL A 125 -5.67 3.25 -6.46
N GLY A 126 -6.41 4.18 -5.85
CA GLY A 126 -7.74 3.92 -5.29
C GLY A 126 -8.77 3.72 -6.41
N GLY A 127 -10.05 3.77 -6.06
CA GLY A 127 -11.18 3.46 -6.93
C GLY A 127 -12.10 4.65 -7.17
N HIS A 128 -13.41 4.37 -7.15
CA HIS A 128 -14.46 5.38 -7.30
C HIS A 128 -15.19 5.70 -5.97
N GLY A 129 -14.74 5.10 -4.87
CA GLY A 129 -15.26 5.31 -3.52
C GLY A 129 -14.53 6.44 -2.81
N ASN A 130 -14.90 6.76 -1.57
CA ASN A 130 -14.14 7.68 -0.74
C ASN A 130 -13.02 6.90 -0.04
N ASP A 131 -11.86 6.87 -0.65
CA ASP A 131 -10.76 6.01 -0.26
C ASP A 131 -9.85 6.70 0.75
N ARG A 132 -9.24 5.88 1.61
CA ARG A 132 -8.16 6.30 2.49
C ARG A 132 -6.88 5.60 2.09
N ILE A 133 -5.94 6.37 1.56
CA ILE A 133 -4.65 5.85 1.07
C ILE A 133 -3.54 6.35 1.98
N ILE A 134 -2.74 5.42 2.49
CA ILE A 134 -1.64 5.67 3.42
C ILE A 134 -0.37 5.13 2.79
N GLY A 135 0.51 6.05 2.40
CA GLY A 135 1.88 5.74 1.99
C GLY A 135 2.75 5.24 3.14
N ASN A 136 4.04 5.07 2.84
CA ASN A 136 5.03 4.52 3.74
C ASN A 136 6.23 5.46 3.85
N SER A 137 7.42 4.94 4.17
CA SER A 137 8.62 5.77 4.33
C SER A 137 9.40 5.96 3.02
N ALA A 138 9.04 5.23 1.97
CA ALA A 138 9.60 5.39 0.64
C ALA A 138 8.91 6.56 -0.10
N ASP A 139 9.41 6.87 -1.28
CA ASP A 139 8.78 7.85 -2.17
C ASP A 139 7.53 7.21 -2.76
N ASN A 140 6.36 7.82 -2.55
CA ASN A 140 5.09 7.24 -3.00
C ASN A 140 4.42 8.04 -4.11
N VAL A 141 3.82 7.36 -5.10
CA VAL A 141 2.85 7.95 -6.02
C VAL A 141 1.45 7.48 -5.66
N LEU A 142 0.62 8.42 -5.21
CA LEU A 142 -0.73 8.14 -4.71
C LEU A 142 -1.77 8.79 -5.62
N THR A 143 -2.66 7.98 -6.18
CA THR A 143 -3.84 8.43 -6.93
C THR A 143 -5.08 8.00 -6.17
N GLY A 144 -5.89 8.95 -5.69
CA GLY A 144 -7.16 8.66 -5.02
C GLY A 144 -8.16 7.99 -5.96
N GLY A 145 -8.34 8.59 -7.12
CA GLY A 145 -9.35 8.19 -8.10
C GLY A 145 -10.51 9.16 -8.02
N ALA A 146 -11.73 8.69 -8.27
CA ALA A 146 -12.93 9.50 -8.07
C ALA A 146 -13.46 9.28 -6.66
N GLY A 147 -14.01 10.31 -6.04
CA GLY A 147 -14.45 10.22 -4.65
C GLY A 147 -13.92 11.42 -3.88
N GLY A 148 -14.23 11.50 -2.58
CA GLY A 148 -13.60 12.46 -1.69
C GLY A 148 -12.53 11.76 -0.87
N ASP A 149 -11.33 11.64 -1.42
CA ASP A 149 -10.31 10.76 -0.86
C ASP A 149 -9.51 11.43 0.26
N THR A 150 -8.91 10.60 1.12
CA THR A 150 -7.98 11.04 2.16
C THR A 150 -6.62 10.41 1.93
N LEU A 151 -5.65 11.24 1.58
CA LEU A 151 -4.31 10.81 1.18
C LEU A 151 -3.28 11.22 2.23
N VAL A 152 -2.42 10.28 2.61
CA VAL A 152 -1.29 10.46 3.52
C VAL A 152 -0.04 9.99 2.77
N GLY A 153 0.91 10.88 2.52
CA GLY A 153 2.18 10.52 1.89
C GLY A 153 3.04 9.67 2.82
N GLY A 154 3.16 10.08 4.08
CA GLY A 154 4.03 9.43 5.06
C GLY A 154 5.42 10.05 5.08
N GLY A 155 6.46 9.23 4.88
CA GLY A 155 7.83 9.69 4.68
C GLY A 155 8.10 9.95 3.19
N GLY A 156 9.37 9.98 2.78
CA GLY A 156 9.75 10.06 1.37
C GLY A 156 9.32 11.34 0.63
N TRP A 157 9.64 11.41 -0.65
CA TRP A 157 9.21 12.44 -1.60
C TRP A 157 7.97 11.95 -2.33
N ASN A 158 6.80 12.47 -1.97
CA ASN A 158 5.54 11.92 -2.47
C ASN A 158 5.00 12.73 -3.64
N THR A 159 4.29 12.03 -4.53
CA THR A 159 3.49 12.66 -5.58
C THR A 159 2.03 12.27 -5.40
N PHE A 160 1.17 13.26 -5.15
CA PHE A 160 -0.27 13.11 -5.13
C PHE A 160 -0.81 13.45 -6.53
N LYS A 161 -1.30 12.43 -7.24
CA LYS A 161 -1.65 12.54 -8.65
C LYS A 161 -3.15 12.63 -8.85
N PHE A 162 -3.56 13.54 -9.74
CA PHE A 162 -4.94 13.73 -10.18
C PHE A 162 -4.95 13.68 -11.70
N ASN A 163 -5.65 12.69 -12.25
CA ASN A 163 -5.64 12.40 -13.68
C ASN A 163 -6.85 13.00 -14.41
N ALA A 164 -7.96 13.28 -13.72
CA ALA A 164 -9.15 13.85 -14.32
C ALA A 164 -9.84 14.89 -13.43
N PHE A 165 -10.65 15.78 -14.04
CA PHE A 165 -11.45 16.76 -13.30
C PHE A 165 -12.44 16.12 -12.32
N SER A 166 -12.88 14.89 -12.59
CA SER A 166 -13.77 14.13 -11.70
C SER A 166 -13.08 13.63 -10.43
N ASP A 167 -11.75 13.60 -10.40
CA ASP A 167 -11.00 12.99 -9.30
C ASP A 167 -11.16 13.80 -8.01
N SER A 168 -11.35 15.12 -8.11
CA SER A 168 -11.47 15.97 -6.92
C SER A 168 -12.42 17.15 -7.13
N THR A 169 -13.68 16.83 -7.45
CA THR A 169 -14.72 17.84 -7.61
C THR A 169 -14.90 18.66 -6.33
N ARG A 170 -15.44 19.88 -6.42
CA ARG A 170 -15.74 20.70 -5.22
C ARG A 170 -16.58 19.97 -4.17
N ALA A 171 -17.54 19.13 -4.59
CA ALA A 171 -18.44 18.40 -3.69
C ALA A 171 -17.74 17.22 -2.99
N ASN A 172 -16.85 16.54 -3.72
CA ASN A 172 -16.08 15.40 -3.25
C ASN A 172 -14.59 15.75 -3.38
N ALA A 173 -14.16 16.74 -2.61
CA ALA A 173 -12.80 17.23 -2.66
C ALA A 173 -11.88 16.35 -1.80
N ASP A 174 -10.69 16.06 -2.33
CA ASP A 174 -9.69 15.26 -1.65
C ASP A 174 -9.04 16.04 -0.52
N LEU A 175 -8.47 15.29 0.42
CA LEU A 175 -7.76 15.81 1.56
C LEU A 175 -6.36 15.19 1.66
N LEU A 176 -5.35 16.03 1.47
CA LEU A 176 -3.96 15.71 1.80
C LEU A 176 -3.72 15.99 3.29
N LEU A 177 -3.35 14.96 4.05
CA LEU A 177 -3.23 15.07 5.51
C LEU A 177 -1.85 15.51 6.00
N ASP A 178 -0.80 15.33 5.20
CA ASP A 178 0.58 15.57 5.62
C ASP A 178 1.48 16.19 4.54
N PHE A 179 0.91 16.71 3.46
CA PHE A 179 1.63 17.36 2.35
C PHE A 179 2.75 18.30 2.85
N ASN A 180 3.96 18.07 2.36
CA ASN A 180 5.15 18.81 2.77
C ASN A 180 5.68 19.67 1.62
N THR A 181 5.38 20.98 1.68
CA THR A 181 5.89 21.96 0.71
C THR A 181 7.43 21.88 0.58
N GLY A 182 7.93 21.94 -0.66
CA GLY A 182 9.34 21.81 -1.01
C GLY A 182 9.85 20.37 -1.09
N GLN A 183 9.02 19.39 -0.73
CA GLN A 183 9.35 17.96 -0.79
C GLN A 183 8.32 17.18 -1.61
N ASP A 184 7.05 17.24 -1.22
CA ASP A 184 5.97 16.56 -1.93
C ASP A 184 5.53 17.38 -3.16
N LYS A 185 4.91 16.68 -4.13
CA LYS A 185 4.34 17.27 -5.34
C LYS A 185 2.86 16.93 -5.48
N ILE A 186 2.11 17.87 -6.03
CA ILE A 186 0.76 17.64 -6.57
C ILE A 186 0.92 17.60 -8.08
N ASP A 187 0.59 16.47 -8.70
CA ASP A 187 0.69 16.31 -10.15
C ASP A 187 -0.68 16.40 -10.83
N LEU A 188 -0.87 17.48 -11.58
CA LEU A 188 -2.05 17.78 -12.37
C LEU A 188 -1.78 17.64 -13.88
N SER A 189 -0.58 17.22 -14.28
CA SER A 189 -0.15 17.24 -15.68
C SER A 189 -1.05 16.41 -16.60
N GLN A 190 -1.44 15.21 -16.18
CA GLN A 190 -2.33 14.35 -16.96
C GLN A 190 -3.72 14.98 -17.12
N MET A 191 -4.27 15.54 -16.03
CA MET A 191 -5.54 16.26 -16.05
C MET A 191 -5.53 17.45 -17.02
N VAL A 192 -4.43 18.20 -17.07
CA VAL A 192 -4.24 19.32 -18.01
C VAL A 192 -4.20 18.83 -19.46
N LEU A 193 -3.44 17.77 -19.74
CA LEU A 193 -3.30 17.20 -21.08
C LEU A 193 -4.65 16.69 -21.62
N ASP A 194 -5.39 15.93 -20.82
CA ASP A 194 -6.65 15.33 -21.24
C ASP A 194 -7.79 16.34 -21.27
N GLY A 195 -7.84 17.23 -20.27
CA GLY A 195 -8.85 18.27 -20.16
C GLY A 195 -8.68 19.41 -21.17
N LYS A 196 -7.48 19.59 -21.73
CA LYS A 196 -7.13 20.67 -22.67
C LYS A 196 -7.41 22.07 -22.11
N VAL A 197 -7.29 22.22 -20.80
CA VAL A 197 -7.40 23.49 -20.07
C VAL A 197 -6.07 23.76 -19.39
N ALA A 198 -5.44 24.89 -19.72
CA ALA A 198 -4.22 25.32 -19.06
C ALA A 198 -4.56 25.90 -17.68
N LEU A 199 -3.88 25.43 -16.63
CA LEU A 199 -4.07 25.94 -15.28
C LEU A 199 -3.15 27.12 -15.03
N ASN A 200 -3.72 28.25 -14.64
CA ASN A 200 -2.98 29.49 -14.45
C ASN A 200 -3.11 29.97 -13.02
N PHE A 201 -1.98 30.09 -12.32
CA PHE A 201 -1.99 30.62 -10.96
C PHE A 201 -2.37 32.10 -10.97
N VAL A 202 -3.39 32.45 -10.20
CA VAL A 202 -3.90 33.82 -10.04
C VAL A 202 -4.21 34.08 -8.56
N GLU A 203 -4.18 35.34 -8.15
CA GLU A 203 -4.53 35.73 -6.76
C GLU A 203 -6.04 35.59 -6.50
N ASN A 204 -6.85 35.89 -7.52
CA ASN A 204 -8.31 35.81 -7.49
C ASN A 204 -8.82 35.34 -8.85
N TYR A 205 -9.97 34.66 -8.87
CA TYR A 205 -10.63 34.28 -10.12
C TYR A 205 -10.94 35.52 -10.96
N THR A 206 -10.54 35.46 -12.22
CA THR A 206 -10.76 36.50 -13.24
C THR A 206 -11.96 36.17 -14.13
N GLY A 207 -12.48 34.94 -14.03
CA GLY A 207 -13.51 34.38 -14.92
C GLY A 207 -12.92 33.78 -16.19
N ALA A 208 -11.64 33.40 -16.16
CA ALA A 208 -11.02 32.64 -17.23
C ALA A 208 -10.97 31.16 -16.85
N ALA A 209 -11.31 30.28 -17.79
CA ALA A 209 -11.15 28.85 -17.60
C ALA A 209 -9.68 28.50 -17.29
N GLY A 210 -9.50 27.67 -16.27
CA GLY A 210 -8.20 27.27 -15.73
C GLY A 210 -7.64 28.22 -14.66
N ASP A 211 -8.35 29.29 -14.29
CA ASP A 211 -7.92 30.13 -13.16
C ASP A 211 -7.78 29.28 -11.89
N THR A 212 -6.58 29.27 -11.33
CA THR A 212 -6.21 28.43 -10.19
C THR A 212 -5.75 29.31 -9.04
N ILE A 213 -6.42 29.20 -7.90
CA ILE A 213 -6.07 29.93 -6.68
C ILE A 213 -5.55 28.93 -5.63
N ILE A 214 -4.53 29.34 -4.89
CA ILE A 214 -4.04 28.61 -3.72
C ILE A 214 -4.15 29.52 -2.51
N LYS A 215 -4.95 29.12 -1.50
CA LYS A 215 -5.25 29.97 -0.34
C LYS A 215 -5.55 29.19 0.93
N PHE A 216 -5.26 29.80 2.08
CA PHE A 216 -5.73 29.31 3.36
C PHE A 216 -7.18 29.75 3.62
N ASN A 217 -8.04 28.81 3.98
CA ASN A 217 -9.39 29.09 4.46
C ASN A 217 -9.43 29.03 6.00
N PRO A 218 -9.56 30.18 6.70
CA PRO A 218 -9.56 30.22 8.16
C PRO A 218 -10.81 29.61 8.80
N GLN A 219 -11.92 29.46 8.06
CA GLN A 219 -13.15 28.84 8.58
C GLN A 219 -12.98 27.33 8.72
N THR A 220 -12.28 26.70 7.78
CA THR A 220 -12.07 25.25 7.77
C THR A 220 -10.69 24.86 8.33
N GLY A 221 -9.77 25.80 8.48
CA GLY A 221 -8.38 25.52 8.84
C GLY A 221 -7.67 24.64 7.78
N ARG A 222 -7.93 24.90 6.49
CA ARG A 222 -7.38 24.13 5.37
C ARG A 222 -6.76 25.05 4.34
N TYR A 223 -5.65 24.62 3.75
CA TYR A 223 -5.14 25.16 2.52
C TYR A 223 -5.92 24.54 1.36
N LEU A 224 -6.23 25.35 0.35
CA LEU A 224 -7.03 24.97 -0.80
C LEU A 224 -6.20 25.22 -2.05
N LEU A 225 -6.16 24.25 -2.96
CA LEU A 225 -5.86 24.47 -4.37
C LEU A 225 -7.20 24.33 -5.10
N ALA A 226 -7.69 25.42 -5.67
CA ALA A 226 -9.03 25.52 -6.21
C ALA A 226 -8.99 26.03 -7.65
N VAL A 227 -9.59 25.29 -8.57
CA VAL A 227 -9.58 25.59 -10.00
C VAL A 227 -11.00 25.93 -10.47
N ASP A 228 -11.13 27.04 -11.19
CA ASP A 228 -12.26 27.38 -12.04
C ASP A 228 -12.00 26.77 -13.42
N LEU A 229 -12.73 25.71 -13.78
CA LEU A 229 -12.46 24.94 -14.99
C LEU A 229 -13.23 25.47 -16.20
N ASP A 230 -14.39 26.10 -15.99
CA ASP A 230 -15.28 26.56 -17.05
C ASP A 230 -15.27 28.08 -17.27
N GLY A 231 -14.64 28.84 -16.38
CA GLY A 231 -14.50 30.29 -16.44
C GLY A 231 -15.70 31.05 -15.87
N ASP A 232 -16.55 30.40 -15.06
CA ASP A 232 -17.70 31.06 -14.44
C ASP A 232 -17.36 31.83 -13.15
N GLY A 233 -16.09 31.83 -12.73
CA GLY A 233 -15.60 32.44 -11.50
C GLY A 233 -15.88 31.63 -10.24
N LYS A 234 -16.25 30.35 -10.36
CA LYS A 234 -16.45 29.42 -9.25
C LYS A 234 -15.46 28.26 -9.32
N THR A 235 -15.29 27.59 -8.19
CA THR A 235 -14.42 26.41 -8.12
C THR A 235 -15.17 25.18 -8.58
N ASP A 236 -14.60 24.47 -9.55
CA ASP A 236 -15.10 23.18 -10.05
C ASP A 236 -14.29 22.00 -9.48
N PHE A 237 -12.97 22.19 -9.38
CA PHE A 237 -12.02 21.21 -8.85
C PHE A 237 -11.30 21.77 -7.62
N LEU A 238 -11.17 20.94 -6.58
CA LEU A 238 -10.69 21.36 -5.27
C LEU A 238 -9.86 20.27 -4.60
N ILE A 239 -8.62 20.60 -4.26
CA ILE A 239 -7.80 19.83 -3.33
C ILE A 239 -7.71 20.59 -2.01
N LYS A 240 -7.90 19.89 -0.90
CA LYS A 240 -7.68 20.41 0.45
C LYS A 240 -6.39 19.86 1.02
N SER A 241 -5.69 20.65 1.81
CA SER A 241 -4.56 20.19 2.61
C SER A 241 -4.63 20.73 4.05
N THR A 242 -4.15 19.93 5.00
CA THR A 242 -3.93 20.36 6.39
C THR A 242 -2.68 21.24 6.52
N ARG A 243 -1.79 21.20 5.53
CA ARG A 243 -0.50 21.89 5.47
C ARG A 243 -0.43 22.80 4.27
N MET A 244 0.52 23.74 4.29
CA MET A 244 0.69 24.71 3.22
C MET A 244 0.95 24.02 1.89
N ILE A 245 0.35 24.55 0.82
CA ILE A 245 0.64 24.18 -0.56
C ILE A 245 1.37 25.37 -1.18
N SER A 246 2.61 25.17 -1.63
CA SER A 246 3.29 26.13 -2.48
C SER A 246 2.87 25.93 -3.95
N PRO A 247 2.64 27.00 -4.73
CA PRO A 247 2.40 26.88 -6.17
C PRO A 247 3.53 26.13 -6.89
N GLU A 248 4.80 26.27 -6.44
CA GLU A 248 5.97 25.60 -7.03
C GLU A 248 5.98 24.07 -6.87
N ASP A 249 5.15 23.56 -5.97
CA ASP A 249 4.99 22.12 -5.78
C ASP A 249 3.86 21.52 -6.61
N VAL A 250 3.20 22.33 -7.44
CA VAL A 250 2.11 21.89 -8.32
C VAL A 250 2.62 21.73 -9.75
N ILE A 251 2.74 20.48 -10.20
CA ILE A 251 3.12 20.14 -11.56
C ILE A 251 1.89 20.32 -12.47
N GLY A 252 2.08 20.99 -13.61
CA GLY A 252 0.99 21.34 -14.54
C GLY A 252 0.34 22.69 -14.28
N LEU A 253 0.84 23.47 -13.31
CA LEU A 253 0.39 24.83 -13.02
C LEU A 253 1.32 25.87 -13.66
N ASN A 254 0.77 26.79 -14.45
CA ASN A 254 1.49 27.94 -14.97
C ASN A 254 1.59 29.01 -13.89
N ILE A 255 2.82 29.32 -13.47
CA ILE A 255 3.12 30.40 -12.53
C ILE A 255 3.75 31.54 -13.32
N LYS A 256 3.19 32.75 -13.23
CA LYS A 256 3.82 33.91 -13.89
C LYS A 256 5.10 34.27 -13.16
N GLU A 257 6.20 34.47 -13.90
CA GLU A 257 7.41 35.03 -13.33
C GLU A 257 7.11 36.42 -12.72
N GLY A 258 7.46 36.60 -11.44
CA GLY A 258 7.32 37.89 -10.74
C GLY A 258 6.09 38.07 -9.85
N SER A 259 5.23 37.06 -9.66
CA SER A 259 4.13 37.10 -8.67
C SER A 259 4.57 36.82 -7.22
N TYR A 260 5.85 36.99 -6.92
CA TYR A 260 6.40 36.90 -5.56
C TYR A 260 6.71 38.32 -5.09
N LEU A 261 5.75 38.95 -4.41
CA LEU A 261 5.97 40.15 -3.60
C LEU A 261 5.24 40.00 -2.27
#